data_AF-A7HX70-F1
#
_entry.id   AF-A7HX70-F1
#
_cell.length_a   1.000
_cell.length_b   1.000
_cell.length_c   1.000
_cell.angle_alpha   90.00
_cell.angle_beta   90.00
_cell.angle_gamma   90.00
#
_symmetry.space_group_name_H-M   'P 1'
#
loop_
_entity.id
_entity.type
_entity.pdbx_description
1 polymer ?
#
loop_
_entity_poly.entity_id
_entity_poly.type
_entity_poly.pdbx_seq_one_letter_code
_entity_poly.pdbx_strand_id
1 'polypeptide(L)'
;MRLRGQKTTYHHGDLRRGLMEAAMTLIDIRGRHALTMREAARRAGVSEAAPYRHFANLDELLGAVAIEGYEILIDDLEAVGSAKAVRETYLAFARDFPGRYELMFGRLGDRKSATKRKRLAAEVAELTERAGGLAALHGEASLALAGLTP
;
A
#
# COMPACT_ATOMS: atom_id res chain seq x y z
N MET A 1 -3.36 -7.57 -19.12
CA MET A 1 -3.42 -8.76 -18.23
C MET A 1 -2.03 -9.38 -18.13
N ARG A 2 -1.41 -9.30 -16.95
CA ARG A 2 -0.52 -10.28 -16.29
C ARG A 2 0.24 -9.55 -15.17
N LEU A 3 -0.46 -9.28 -14.06
CA LEU A 3 0.21 -9.26 -12.76
C LEU A 3 0.75 -10.69 -12.60
N ARG A 4 2.06 -10.85 -12.76
CA ARG A 4 2.70 -12.15 -12.59
C ARG A 4 2.43 -12.57 -11.15
N GLY A 5 1.78 -13.73 -11.01
CA GLY A 5 1.54 -14.36 -9.72
C GLY A 5 2.85 -14.60 -8.99
N GLN A 6 3.12 -13.75 -8.01
CA GLN A 6 3.75 -14.25 -6.81
C GLN A 6 2.70 -15.12 -6.12
N LYS A 7 3.04 -16.39 -5.92
CA LYS A 7 2.22 -17.35 -5.18
C LYS A 7 1.92 -16.74 -3.81
N THR A 8 0.72 -16.22 -3.62
CA THR A 8 0.20 -15.97 -2.27
C THR A 8 -0.08 -17.33 -1.68
N THR A 9 0.89 -17.86 -0.94
CA THR A 9 0.65 -18.95 -0.01
C THR A 9 -0.38 -18.41 0.98
N TYR A 10 -1.65 -18.73 0.71
CA TYR A 10 -2.77 -18.37 1.55
C TYR A 10 -2.62 -19.17 2.84
N HIS A 11 -1.91 -18.59 3.80
CA HIS A 11 -1.72 -19.19 5.11
C HIS A 11 -2.99 -18.94 5.92
N HIS A 12 -3.90 -19.90 5.92
CA HIS A 12 -5.09 -19.98 6.79
C HIS A 12 -4.80 -19.96 8.30
N GLY A 13 -3.60 -19.57 8.73
CA GLY A 13 -3.16 -19.45 10.13
C GLY A 13 -2.52 -18.11 10.50
N ASP A 14 -2.29 -17.19 9.57
CA ASP A 14 -1.75 -15.87 9.91
C ASP A 14 -2.87 -14.81 9.96
N LEU A 15 -3.49 -14.70 11.13
CA LEU A 15 -4.49 -13.68 11.41
C LEU A 15 -3.99 -12.26 11.11
N ARG A 16 -2.71 -11.96 11.39
CA ARG A 16 -2.14 -10.64 11.11
C ARG A 16 -2.21 -10.34 9.61
N ARG A 17 -1.81 -11.30 8.77
CA ARG A 17 -1.91 -11.18 7.30
C ARG A 17 -3.37 -11.07 6.86
N GLY A 18 -4.28 -11.90 7.38
CA GLY A 18 -5.71 -11.83 7.03
C GLY A 18 -6.34 -10.46 7.33
N LEU A 19 -5.96 -9.82 8.45
CA LEU A 19 -6.39 -8.47 8.78
C LEU A 19 -5.81 -7.42 7.84
N MET A 20 -4.54 -7.54 7.45
CA MET A 20 -3.91 -6.65 6.48
C MET A 20 -4.56 -6.77 5.09
N GLU A 21 -4.82 -8.00 4.63
CA GLU A 21 -5.51 -8.26 3.35
C GLU A 21 -6.92 -7.66 3.35
N ALA A 22 -7.69 -7.90 4.42
CA ALA A 22 -9.02 -7.31 4.59
C ALA A 22 -8.98 -5.76 4.56
N ALA A 23 -8.00 -5.17 5.23
CA ALA A 23 -7.81 -3.72 5.26
C ALA A 23 -7.42 -3.15 3.89
N MET A 24 -6.46 -3.78 3.21
CA MET A 24 -6.03 -3.43 1.86
C MET A 24 -7.20 -3.43 0.88
N THR A 25 -7.95 -4.53 0.82
CA THR A 25 -9.13 -4.64 -0.06
C THR A 25 -10.19 -3.59 0.26
N LEU A 26 -10.43 -3.30 1.55
CA LEU A 26 -11.44 -2.32 1.92
C LEU A 26 -11.05 -0.90 1.54
N ILE A 27 -9.79 -0.53 1.77
CA ILE A 27 -9.27 0.80 1.46
C ILE A 27 -9.30 1.05 -0.06
N ASP A 28 -8.94 0.06 -0.88
CA ASP A 28 -8.95 0.23 -2.34
C ASP A 28 -10.37 0.39 -2.92
N ILE A 29 -11.37 -0.27 -2.31
CA ILE A 29 -12.76 -0.26 -2.84
C ILE A 29 -13.56 0.91 -2.27
N ARG A 30 -13.40 1.22 -0.99
CA ARG A 30 -14.26 2.17 -0.25
C ARG A 30 -13.50 3.33 0.37
N GLY A 31 -12.19 3.43 0.15
CA GLY A 31 -11.35 4.45 0.77
C GLY A 31 -11.11 4.22 2.26
N ARG A 32 -10.19 5.02 2.81
CA ARG A 32 -9.74 4.93 4.22
C ARG A 32 -10.88 5.07 5.24
N HIS A 33 -11.88 5.90 4.95
CA HIS A 33 -12.96 6.22 5.90
C HIS A 33 -13.86 5.02 6.23
N ALA A 34 -13.92 4.03 5.33
CA ALA A 34 -14.69 2.81 5.56
C ALA A 34 -13.99 1.83 6.52
N LEU A 35 -12.69 1.99 6.78
CA LEU A 35 -11.91 1.06 7.58
C LEU A 35 -12.03 1.33 9.07
N THR A 36 -12.41 0.30 9.80
CA THR A 36 -12.35 0.24 11.27
C THR A 36 -11.75 -1.11 11.69
N MET A 37 -11.28 -1.21 12.93
CA MET A 37 -10.79 -2.48 13.49
C MET A 37 -11.86 -3.58 13.43
N ARG A 38 -13.11 -3.22 13.71
CA ARG A 38 -14.26 -4.13 13.64
C ARG A 38 -14.53 -4.62 12.22
N GLU A 39 -14.51 -3.72 11.25
CA GLU A 39 -14.76 -4.09 9.85
C GLU A 39 -13.64 -4.98 9.30
N ALA A 40 -12.39 -4.71 9.67
CA ALA A 40 -11.26 -5.59 9.35
C ALA A 40 -11.43 -6.99 9.97
N ALA A 41 -11.81 -7.07 11.25
CA ALA A 41 -12.09 -8.34 11.93
C ALA A 41 -13.20 -9.14 11.25
N ARG A 42 -14.32 -8.47 10.96
CA ARG A 42 -15.51 -9.06 10.32
C ARG A 42 -15.16 -9.64 8.95
N ARG A 43 -14.39 -8.91 8.14
CA ARG A 43 -13.93 -9.37 6.82
C ARG A 43 -12.91 -10.50 6.90
N ALA A 44 -12.05 -10.48 7.91
CA ALA A 44 -11.11 -11.56 8.17
C ALA A 44 -11.77 -12.81 8.80
N GLY A 45 -13.09 -12.78 9.07
CA GLY A 45 -13.82 -13.92 9.62
C GLY A 45 -13.48 -14.26 11.07
N VAL A 46 -13.02 -13.28 11.85
CA VAL A 46 -12.63 -13.47 13.25
C VAL A 46 -13.49 -12.65 14.22
N SER A 47 -13.36 -12.96 15.52
CA SER A 47 -14.03 -12.20 16.58
C SER A 47 -13.50 -10.76 16.66
N GLU A 48 -14.33 -9.83 17.16
CA GLU A 48 -13.96 -8.42 17.28
C GLU A 48 -12.73 -8.15 18.15
N ALA A 49 -12.45 -9.02 19.13
CA ALA A 49 -11.31 -8.90 20.02
C ALA A 49 -9.99 -9.42 19.41
N ALA A 50 -10.06 -10.31 18.42
CA ALA A 50 -8.89 -10.98 17.86
C ALA A 50 -7.85 -10.03 17.23
N PRO A 51 -8.22 -8.96 16.49
CA PRO A 51 -7.26 -8.03 15.89
C PRO A 51 -6.33 -7.35 16.89
N TYR A 52 -6.83 -7.08 18.10
CA TYR A 52 -6.08 -6.35 19.13
C TYR A 52 -4.86 -7.10 19.65
N ARG A 53 -4.76 -8.42 19.37
CA ARG A 53 -3.55 -9.22 19.65
C ARG A 53 -2.41 -8.93 18.69
N HIS A 54 -2.68 -8.32 17.54
CA HIS A 54 -1.71 -8.06 16.49
C HIS A 54 -1.51 -6.56 16.22
N PHE A 55 -2.56 -5.77 16.41
CA PHE A 55 -2.56 -4.33 16.20
C PHE A 55 -3.26 -3.65 17.37
N ALA A 56 -2.57 -2.76 18.10
CA ALA A 56 -3.15 -2.08 19.25
C ALA A 56 -4.31 -1.16 18.86
N ASN A 57 -4.28 -0.63 17.63
CA ASN A 57 -5.31 0.25 17.09
C ASN A 57 -5.30 0.26 15.55
N LEU A 58 -6.24 1.02 14.98
CA LEU A 58 -6.37 1.18 13.53
C LEU A 58 -5.12 1.79 12.90
N ASP A 59 -4.48 2.75 13.55
CA ASP A 59 -3.28 3.39 13.00
C ASP A 59 -2.13 2.39 12.83
N GLU A 60 -1.94 1.47 13.77
CA GLU A 60 -0.91 0.42 13.67
C GLU A 60 -1.19 -0.53 12.50
N LEU A 61 -2.46 -0.89 12.27
CA LEU A 61 -2.87 -1.65 11.10
C LEU A 61 -2.60 -0.88 9.80
N LEU A 62 -2.96 0.40 9.74
CA LEU A 62 -2.70 1.26 8.58
C LEU A 62 -1.20 1.44 8.31
N GLY A 63 -0.39 1.57 9.36
CA GLY A 63 1.08 1.61 9.25
C GLY A 63 1.65 0.35 8.62
N ALA A 64 1.14 -0.82 9.02
CA ALA A 64 1.53 -2.10 8.42
C ALA A 64 1.08 -2.22 6.95
N VAL A 65 -0.14 -1.79 6.62
CA VAL A 65 -0.62 -1.79 5.24
C VAL A 65 0.21 -0.86 4.35
N ALA A 66 0.58 0.33 4.85
CA ALA A 66 1.43 1.25 4.11
C ALA A 66 2.82 0.66 3.86
N ILE A 67 3.42 -0.02 4.85
CA ILE A 67 4.69 -0.74 4.67
C ILE A 67 4.58 -1.78 3.56
N GLU A 68 3.54 -2.62 3.59
CA GLU A 68 3.32 -3.65 2.55
C GLU A 68 3.18 -3.03 1.16
N GLY A 69 2.45 -1.90 1.06
CA GLY A 69 2.31 -1.17 -0.21
C GLY A 69 3.64 -0.66 -0.76
N TYR A 70 4.52 -0.15 0.10
CA TYR A 70 5.88 0.23 -0.31
C TYR A 70 6.71 -0.97 -0.76
N GLU A 71 6.68 -2.07 0.00
CA GLU A 71 7.44 -3.30 -0.32
C GLU A 71 7.00 -3.87 -1.68
N ILE A 72 5.70 -3.95 -1.95
CA ILE A 72 5.18 -4.37 -3.27
C ILE A 72 5.66 -3.43 -4.39
N LEU A 73 5.56 -2.12 -4.19
CA LEU A 73 5.98 -1.15 -5.20
C LEU A 73 7.49 -1.22 -5.47
N ILE A 74 8.31 -1.38 -4.44
CA ILE A 74 9.76 -1.55 -4.57
C ILE A 74 10.07 -2.80 -5.41
N ASP A 75 9.50 -3.95 -5.05
CA ASP A 75 9.68 -5.20 -5.79
C ASP A 75 9.32 -5.05 -7.28
N ASP A 76 8.20 -4.38 -7.58
CA ASP A 76 7.75 -4.15 -8.95
C ASP A 76 8.68 -3.19 -9.73
N LEU A 77 9.25 -2.18 -9.05
CA LEU A 77 10.19 -1.22 -9.65
C LEU A 77 11.58 -1.84 -9.88
N GLU A 78 12.05 -2.69 -8.97
CA GLU A 78 13.32 -3.43 -9.12
C GLU A 78 13.27 -4.43 -10.28
N ALA A 79 12.08 -4.99 -10.55
CA ALA A 79 11.87 -5.94 -11.64
C ALA A 79 11.96 -5.30 -13.05
N VAL A 80 12.00 -3.97 -13.16
CA VAL A 80 12.02 -3.25 -14.45
C VAL A 80 13.30 -2.46 -14.68
N GLY A 81 13.85 -2.56 -15.89
CA GLY A 81 15.18 -1.98 -16.20
C GLY A 81 15.18 -0.57 -16.80
N SER A 82 14.11 -0.15 -17.47
CA SER A 82 14.09 1.12 -18.23
C SER A 82 13.34 2.23 -17.50
N ALA A 83 13.73 3.49 -17.75
CA ALA A 83 13.04 4.67 -17.23
C ALA A 83 11.53 4.69 -17.57
N LYS A 84 11.20 4.30 -18.82
CA LYS A 84 9.81 4.16 -19.28
C LYS A 84 9.04 3.12 -18.46
N ALA A 85 9.63 1.94 -18.26
CA ALA A 85 9.00 0.87 -17.50
C ALA A 85 8.83 1.24 -16.01
N VAL A 86 9.82 1.89 -15.40
CA VAL A 86 9.71 2.42 -14.02
C VAL A 86 8.53 3.38 -13.89
N ARG A 87 8.40 4.35 -14.81
CA ARG A 87 7.26 5.26 -14.83
C ARG A 87 5.92 4.52 -15.00
N GLU A 88 5.83 3.62 -15.97
CA GLU A 88 4.61 2.86 -16.24
C GLU A 88 4.20 2.00 -15.04
N THR A 89 5.16 1.33 -14.38
CA THR A 89 4.93 0.54 -13.16
C THR A 89 4.44 1.41 -12.01
N TYR A 90 5.10 2.55 -11.74
CA TYR A 90 4.70 3.47 -10.68
C TYR A 90 3.27 3.99 -10.87
N LEU A 91 2.95 4.47 -12.08
CA LEU A 91 1.63 4.98 -12.41
C LEU A 91 0.56 3.88 -12.39
N ALA A 92 0.91 2.67 -12.82
CA ALA A 92 0.01 1.52 -12.76
C ALA A 92 -0.33 1.16 -11.31
N PHE A 93 0.65 1.16 -10.40
CA PHE A 93 0.41 0.90 -8.99
C PHE A 93 -0.59 1.91 -8.38
N ALA A 94 -0.39 3.20 -8.65
CA ALA A 94 -1.29 4.25 -8.15
C ALA A 94 -2.73 4.07 -8.67
N ARG A 95 -2.88 3.74 -9.97
CA ARG A 95 -4.19 3.53 -10.59
C ARG A 95 -4.88 2.25 -10.11
N ASP A 96 -4.12 1.17 -9.95
CA ASP A 96 -4.67 -0.16 -9.64
C ASP A 96 -4.97 -0.28 -8.13
N PHE A 97 -4.28 0.48 -7.27
CA PHE A 97 -4.44 0.47 -5.81
C PHE A 97 -4.52 1.90 -5.22
N PRO A 98 -5.54 2.72 -5.60
CA PRO A 98 -5.60 4.14 -5.27
C PRO A 98 -5.66 4.40 -3.76
N GLY A 99 -6.43 3.60 -3.02
CA GLY A 99 -6.55 3.76 -1.58
C GLY A 99 -5.25 3.39 -0.83
N ARG A 100 -4.56 2.31 -1.23
CA ARG A 100 -3.23 1.99 -0.67
C ARG A 100 -2.21 3.06 -1.00
N TYR A 101 -2.22 3.57 -2.24
CA TYR A 101 -1.32 4.62 -2.68
C TYR A 101 -1.50 5.90 -1.85
N GLU A 102 -2.74 6.35 -1.66
CA GLU A 102 -3.05 7.48 -0.76
C GLU A 102 -2.57 7.24 0.67
N LEU A 103 -2.67 6.01 1.16
CA LEU A 103 -2.24 5.66 2.51
C LEU A 103 -0.71 5.74 2.68
N MET A 104 0.04 5.28 1.69
CA MET A 104 1.51 5.24 1.71
C MET A 104 2.13 6.63 1.86
N PHE A 105 1.61 7.60 1.10
CA PHE A 105 2.10 8.98 1.06
C PHE A 105 1.32 9.95 1.96
N GLY A 106 0.21 9.49 2.53
CA GLY A 106 -0.63 10.25 3.44
C GLY A 106 -0.10 10.35 4.88
N ARG A 107 -0.80 11.15 5.69
CA ARG A 107 -0.52 11.27 7.13
C ARG A 107 -1.06 10.04 7.88
N LEU A 108 -0.18 9.40 8.66
CA LEU A 108 -0.50 8.26 9.51
C LEU A 108 -0.20 8.57 10.98
N GLY A 109 -1.07 8.12 11.88
CA GLY A 109 -0.90 8.28 13.33
C GLY A 109 0.10 7.30 13.95
N ASP A 110 0.43 6.21 13.25
CA ASP A 110 1.36 5.21 13.77
C ASP A 110 2.80 5.68 13.74
N ARG A 111 3.33 5.89 14.94
CA ARG A 111 4.72 6.28 15.20
C ARG A 111 5.68 5.08 15.14
N LYS A 112 5.22 3.85 15.41
CA LYS A 112 6.09 2.67 15.44
C LYS A 112 6.67 2.37 14.05
N SER A 113 5.83 2.44 13.02
CA SER A 113 6.27 2.23 11.62
C SER A 113 6.93 3.45 10.97
N ALA A 114 6.91 4.64 11.58
CA ALA A 114 7.29 5.88 10.93
C ALA A 114 8.71 5.86 10.34
N THR A 115 9.68 5.34 11.09
CA THR A 115 11.07 5.21 10.62
C THR A 115 11.18 4.26 9.44
N LYS A 116 10.52 3.09 9.50
CA LYS A 116 10.54 2.10 8.41
C LYS A 116 9.89 2.67 7.15
N ARG A 117 8.73 3.33 7.28
CA ARG A 117 8.05 4.00 6.16
C ARG A 117 8.92 5.08 5.51
N LYS A 118 9.60 5.91 6.31
CA LYS A 118 10.52 6.93 5.79
C LYS A 118 11.66 6.31 4.96
N ARG A 119 12.23 5.20 5.43
CA ARG A 119 13.28 4.48 4.70
C ARG A 119 12.77 3.94 3.36
N LEU A 120 11.63 3.26 3.38
CA LEU A 120 11.03 2.71 2.15
C LEU A 120 10.63 3.80 1.15
N ALA A 121 10.13 4.95 1.63
CA ALA A 121 9.86 6.09 0.76
C ALA A 121 11.14 6.65 0.10
N ALA A 122 12.28 6.65 0.81
CA ALA A 122 13.56 7.06 0.24
C ALA A 122 14.05 6.05 -0.82
N GLU A 123 13.85 4.76 -0.59
CA GLU A 123 14.18 3.69 -1.54
C GLU A 123 13.35 3.80 -2.83
N VAL A 124 12.04 4.06 -2.71
CA VAL A 124 11.21 4.38 -3.89
C VAL A 124 11.72 5.65 -4.60
N ALA A 125 12.19 6.66 -3.85
CA ALA A 125 12.79 7.84 -4.44
C ALA A 125 14.01 7.49 -5.29
N GLU A 126 14.95 6.71 -4.75
CA GLU A 126 16.14 6.24 -5.46
C GLU A 126 15.79 5.45 -6.73
N LEU A 127 14.83 4.52 -6.65
CA LEU A 127 14.41 3.70 -7.79
C LEU A 127 13.74 4.52 -8.91
N THR A 128 13.08 5.61 -8.54
CA THR A 128 12.36 6.48 -9.49
C THR A 128 13.23 7.57 -10.12
N GLU A 129 14.45 7.82 -9.63
CA GLU A 129 15.36 8.86 -10.16
C GLU A 129 15.56 8.76 -11.67
N ARG A 130 15.79 7.55 -12.18
CA ARG A 130 15.98 7.32 -13.63
C ARG A 130 14.75 7.67 -14.48
N ALA A 131 13.58 7.79 -13.87
CA ALA A 131 12.30 8.12 -14.51
C ALA A 131 11.82 9.54 -14.19
N GLY A 132 12.73 10.43 -13.73
CA GLY A 132 12.41 11.82 -13.38
C GLY A 132 12.15 12.06 -11.90
N GLY A 133 12.34 11.04 -11.06
CA GLY A 133 12.28 11.13 -9.60
C GLY A 133 10.85 11.05 -9.02
N LEU A 134 10.80 10.76 -7.71
CA LEU A 134 9.55 10.52 -7.01
C LEU A 134 8.59 11.71 -7.06
N ALA A 135 9.09 12.94 -6.93
CA ALA A 135 8.23 14.12 -6.91
C ALA A 135 7.43 14.29 -8.21
N ALA A 136 8.07 14.05 -9.37
CA ALA A 136 7.42 14.15 -10.68
C ALA A 136 6.37 13.05 -10.86
N LEU A 137 6.74 11.79 -10.60
CA LEU A 137 5.83 10.65 -10.74
C LEU A 137 4.68 10.71 -9.73
N HIS A 138 4.95 11.13 -8.49
CA HIS A 138 3.93 11.29 -7.46
C HIS A 138 2.94 12.41 -7.82
N GLY A 139 3.42 13.54 -8.34
CA GLY A 139 2.58 14.62 -8.83
C GLY A 139 1.69 14.16 -9.99
N GLU A 140 2.26 13.45 -10.97
CA GLU A 140 1.51 12.91 -12.10
C GLU A 140 0.43 11.92 -11.65
N ALA A 141 0.79 10.95 -10.81
CA ALA A 141 -0.16 10.00 -10.24
C ALA A 141 -1.28 10.69 -9.44
N SER A 142 -0.96 11.71 -8.65
CA SER A 142 -1.93 12.45 -7.86
C SER A 142 -2.92 13.20 -8.75
N LEU A 143 -2.45 13.83 -9.84
CA LEU A 143 -3.31 14.48 -10.82
C LEU A 143 -4.21 13.47 -11.54
N ALA A 144 -3.66 12.31 -11.91
CA ALA A 144 -4.42 11.25 -12.57
C ALA A 144 -5.54 10.71 -11.65
N LEU A 145 -5.24 10.47 -10.37
CA LEU A 145 -6.22 10.04 -9.38
C LEU A 145 -7.30 11.09 -9.11
N ALA A 146 -6.95 12.37 -9.19
CA ALA A 146 -7.90 13.48 -9.09
C ALA A 146 -8.75 13.69 -10.37
N GLY A 147 -8.48 12.96 -11.45
CA GLY A 147 -9.13 13.17 -12.75
C GLY A 147 -8.74 14.48 -13.43
N LEU A 148 -7.56 15.02 -13.10
CA LEU A 148 -7.05 16.31 -13.58
C LEU A 148 -5.98 16.18 -14.68
N THR A 149 -5.75 14.97 -15.18
CA THR A 149 -4.88 14.76 -16.36
C THR A 149 -5.66 14.98 -17.66
N PRO A 150 -5.06 15.61 -18.69
CA PRO A 150 -5.70 15.87 -19.99
C PRO A 150 -6.19 14.63 -20.73
#